data_AF-A0A9E6ULS8-F1
#
_entry.id   AF-A0A9E6ULS8-F1
#
_cell.length_a   1.000
_cell.length_b   1.000
_cell.length_c   1.000
_cell.angle_alpha   90.00
_cell.angle_beta   90.00
_cell.angle_gamma   90.00
#
_symmetry.space_group_name_H-M   'P 1'
#
loop_
_entity.id
_entity.type
_entity.pdbx_description
1 polymer ?
#
loop_
_entity_poly.entity_id
_entity_poly.type
_entity_poly.pdbx_seq_one_letter_code
_entity_poly.pdbx_strand_id
1 'polypeptide(L)'
;MTADPVLVRFARDFSKGDPDAVARAQAFAAAPPTVPEQMGFYGSEDYGPQARAYLATVSHLNNEGHVQDVEDKYVIELLHRWRDEGRFSPDDLPPAAKAVFGPMLADDFSGLWDAPDALSRYVETFCATFAEAAAELDAALAGKGDALLSIDATDGDTVFFAFVAPEIAERWRDKALCEYEGYVAGVRSPMWDRMYAFLGYGLGLYHEPGWREAPPPGTPSRKPDIPFAL
;
A
#
# COMPACT_ATOMS: atom_id res chain seq x y z
N MET A 1 12.60 20.14 -26.25
CA MET A 1 12.23 19.02 -25.36
C MET A 1 11.02 19.46 -24.56
N THR A 2 9.83 19.02 -24.92
CA THR A 2 8.67 19.08 -24.02
C THR A 2 9.00 18.23 -22.81
N ALA A 3 8.88 18.77 -21.59
CA ALA A 3 9.06 18.00 -20.37
C ALA A 3 8.18 16.74 -20.43
N ASP A 4 8.74 15.57 -20.12
CA ASP A 4 7.96 14.34 -19.99
C ASP A 4 6.82 14.58 -19.00
N PRO A 5 5.55 14.27 -19.33
CA PRO A 5 4.45 14.41 -18.38
C PRO A 5 4.75 13.65 -17.08
N VAL A 6 4.40 14.23 -15.92
CA VAL A 6 4.60 13.65 -14.58
C VAL A 6 4.17 12.18 -14.54
N LEU A 7 3.01 11.87 -15.11
CA LEU A 7 2.44 10.52 -15.15
C LEU A 7 3.32 9.50 -15.91
N VAL A 8 4.00 9.94 -16.96
CA VAL A 8 4.92 9.10 -17.75
C VAL A 8 6.19 8.81 -16.95
N ARG A 9 6.70 9.79 -16.20
CA ARG A 9 7.84 9.59 -15.29
C ARG A 9 7.47 8.65 -14.15
N PHE A 10 6.26 8.79 -13.60
CA PHE A 10 5.74 7.87 -12.60
C PHE A 10 5.73 6.43 -13.10
N ALA A 11 5.10 6.20 -14.26
CA ALA A 11 5.07 4.86 -14.86
C ALA A 11 6.48 4.31 -15.09
N ARG A 12 7.38 5.11 -15.67
CA ARG A 12 8.78 4.73 -15.92
C ARG A 12 9.51 4.30 -14.65
N ASP A 13 9.39 5.08 -13.59
CA ASP A 13 10.11 4.82 -12.36
C ASP A 13 9.57 3.56 -11.67
N PHE A 14 8.25 3.41 -11.59
CA PHE A 14 7.62 2.27 -10.92
C PHE A 14 7.70 0.96 -11.72
N SER A 15 7.82 1.05 -13.05
CA SER A 15 8.02 -0.11 -13.92
C SER A 15 9.49 -0.45 -14.21
N LYS A 16 10.44 0.23 -13.58
CA LYS A 16 11.89 0.09 -13.84
C LYS A 16 12.25 0.31 -15.33
N GLY A 17 11.52 1.21 -15.99
CA GLY A 17 11.75 1.59 -17.38
C GLY A 17 11.11 0.68 -18.41
N ASP A 18 10.15 -0.17 -18.01
CA ASP A 18 9.38 -1.00 -18.94
C ASP A 18 8.76 -0.15 -20.07
N PRO A 19 9.13 -0.38 -21.34
CA PRO A 19 8.65 0.42 -22.46
C PRO A 19 7.14 0.34 -22.66
N ASP A 20 6.50 -0.80 -22.35
CA ASP A 20 5.07 -0.97 -22.54
C ASP A 20 4.29 -0.16 -21.51
N ALA A 21 4.73 -0.18 -20.25
CA ALA A 21 4.16 0.65 -19.18
C ALA A 21 4.29 2.15 -19.49
N VAL A 22 5.46 2.57 -19.99
CA VAL A 22 5.71 3.97 -20.39
C VAL A 22 4.83 4.40 -21.56
N ALA A 23 4.74 3.57 -22.61
CA ALA A 23 3.90 3.85 -23.78
C ALA A 23 2.42 3.90 -23.39
N ARG A 24 1.97 3.01 -22.49
CA ARG A 24 0.59 3.00 -22.02
C ARG A 24 0.26 4.25 -21.20
N ALA A 25 1.15 4.67 -20.31
CA ALA A 25 0.96 5.91 -19.55
C ALA A 25 0.92 7.15 -20.47
N GLN A 26 1.72 7.19 -21.54
CA GLN A 26 1.62 8.23 -22.57
C GLN A 26 0.25 8.21 -23.26
N ALA A 27 -0.25 7.02 -23.62
CA ALA A 27 -1.56 6.88 -24.26
C ALA A 27 -2.69 7.36 -23.33
N PHE A 28 -2.67 6.98 -22.05
CA PHE A 28 -3.65 7.44 -21.07
C PHE A 28 -3.57 8.94 -20.82
N ALA A 29 -2.38 9.54 -20.79
CA ALA A 29 -2.24 10.98 -20.65
C ALA A 29 -2.81 11.75 -21.88
N ALA A 30 -2.65 11.18 -23.08
CA ALA A 30 -3.14 11.79 -24.32
C ALA A 30 -4.65 11.59 -24.54
N ALA A 31 -5.17 10.42 -24.15
CA ALA A 31 -6.57 10.04 -24.28
C ALA A 31 -7.03 9.32 -23.00
N PRO A 32 -7.36 10.07 -21.93
CA PRO A 32 -7.79 9.49 -20.66
C PRO A 32 -9.02 8.60 -20.84
N PRO A 33 -9.03 7.39 -20.27
CA PRO A 33 -10.19 6.50 -20.36
C PRO A 33 -11.46 7.13 -19.77
N THR A 34 -12.60 6.68 -20.26
CA THR A 34 -13.93 7.17 -19.84
C THR A 34 -14.84 6.06 -19.32
N VAL A 35 -14.39 4.79 -19.39
CA VAL A 35 -15.14 3.64 -18.91
C VAL A 35 -14.39 2.93 -17.77
N PRO A 36 -15.10 2.46 -16.73
CA PRO A 36 -14.50 1.85 -15.54
C PRO A 36 -13.50 0.73 -15.82
N GLU A 37 -13.82 -0.15 -16.77
CA GLU A 37 -13.01 -1.34 -17.07
C GLU A 37 -11.62 -0.97 -17.59
N GLN A 38 -11.50 0.19 -18.24
CA GLN A 38 -10.23 0.71 -18.72
C GLN A 38 -9.47 1.48 -17.65
N MET A 39 -10.17 2.00 -16.64
CA MET A 39 -9.55 2.68 -15.49
C MET A 39 -9.10 1.67 -14.43
N GLY A 40 -9.81 0.56 -14.28
CA GLY A 40 -9.63 -0.41 -13.19
C GLY A 40 -10.31 0.00 -11.88
N PHE A 41 -11.13 1.05 -11.89
CA PHE A 41 -11.82 1.59 -10.72
C PHE A 41 -13.28 1.88 -11.08
N TYR A 42 -14.22 1.17 -10.45
CA TYR A 42 -15.66 1.42 -10.61
C TYR A 42 -16.07 2.64 -9.77
N GLY A 43 -16.96 3.49 -10.31
CA GLY A 43 -17.40 4.72 -9.66
C GLY A 43 -16.54 5.96 -9.97
N SER A 44 -15.50 5.84 -10.81
CA SER A 44 -14.62 6.94 -11.21
C SER A 44 -14.95 7.55 -12.58
N GLU A 45 -16.14 7.29 -13.13
CA GLU A 45 -16.58 7.75 -14.46
C GLU A 45 -16.59 9.28 -14.59
N ASP A 46 -17.03 9.94 -13.51
CA ASP A 46 -17.19 11.39 -13.43
C ASP A 46 -15.89 12.10 -13.00
N TYR A 47 -14.81 11.36 -12.75
CA TYR A 47 -13.54 11.95 -12.36
C TYR A 47 -12.92 12.76 -13.51
N GLY A 48 -12.17 13.80 -13.16
CA GLY A 48 -11.47 14.63 -14.14
C GLY A 48 -10.48 13.83 -15.00
N PRO A 49 -10.17 14.27 -16.23
CA PRO A 49 -9.31 13.51 -17.16
C PRO A 49 -7.94 13.11 -16.57
N GLN A 50 -7.32 13.97 -15.76
CA GLN A 50 -6.05 13.67 -15.09
C GLN A 50 -6.17 12.53 -14.09
N ALA A 51 -7.23 12.52 -13.28
CA ALA A 51 -7.45 11.45 -12.29
C ALA A 51 -7.73 10.11 -12.99
N ARG A 52 -8.56 10.10 -14.04
CA ARG A 52 -8.82 8.88 -14.82
C ARG A 52 -7.57 8.32 -15.50
N ALA A 53 -6.72 9.19 -16.04
CA ALA A 53 -5.42 8.77 -16.60
C ALA A 53 -4.50 8.18 -15.52
N TYR A 54 -4.43 8.81 -14.34
CA TYR A 54 -3.67 8.30 -13.21
C TYR A 54 -4.15 6.92 -12.75
N LEU A 55 -5.46 6.77 -12.52
CA LEU A 55 -6.07 5.50 -12.12
C LEU A 55 -5.80 4.39 -13.14
N ALA A 56 -5.98 4.67 -14.43
CA ALA A 56 -5.67 3.72 -15.49
C ALA A 56 -4.18 3.33 -15.51
N THR A 57 -3.26 4.27 -15.26
CA THR A 57 -1.83 3.96 -15.12
C THR A 57 -1.55 3.08 -13.91
N VAL A 58 -2.16 3.35 -12.75
CA VAL A 58 -2.01 2.51 -11.54
C VAL A 58 -2.53 1.09 -11.80
N SER A 59 -3.73 0.97 -12.38
CA SER A 59 -4.31 -0.34 -12.74
C SER A 59 -3.41 -1.09 -13.72
N HIS A 60 -2.85 -0.43 -14.73
CA HIS A 60 -1.93 -1.07 -15.66
C HIS A 60 -0.64 -1.54 -14.97
N LEU A 61 -0.01 -0.71 -14.13
CA LEU A 61 1.19 -1.10 -13.39
C LEU A 61 0.91 -2.28 -12.45
N ASN A 62 -0.28 -2.34 -11.85
CA ASN A 62 -0.70 -3.47 -11.04
C ASN A 62 -0.85 -4.75 -11.86
N ASN A 63 -1.55 -4.68 -13.00
CA ASN A 63 -1.77 -5.83 -13.88
C ASN A 63 -0.48 -6.43 -14.43
N GLU A 64 0.56 -5.62 -14.62
CA GLU A 64 1.90 -6.05 -15.06
C GLU A 64 2.83 -6.47 -13.89
N GLY A 65 2.35 -6.40 -12.64
CA GLY A 65 3.10 -6.83 -11.45
C GLY A 65 4.17 -5.83 -10.96
N HIS A 66 4.15 -4.58 -11.46
CA HIS A 66 5.04 -3.50 -11.00
C HIS A 66 4.57 -2.87 -9.69
N VAL A 67 3.26 -2.96 -9.43
CA VAL A 67 2.58 -2.53 -8.21
C VAL A 67 1.85 -3.76 -7.67
N GLN A 68 1.69 -3.83 -6.35
CA GLN A 68 0.94 -4.89 -5.69
C GLN A 68 -0.24 -4.27 -4.96
N ASP A 69 -1.42 -4.81 -5.19
CA ASP A 69 -2.62 -4.45 -4.43
C ASP A 69 -3.04 -5.54 -3.46
N VAL A 70 -3.86 -5.12 -2.49
CA VAL A 70 -4.62 -6.02 -1.64
C VAL A 70 -5.88 -5.31 -1.13
N GLU A 71 -7.02 -6.02 -1.21
CA GLU A 71 -8.28 -5.62 -0.57
C GLU A 71 -8.23 -5.89 0.93
N ASP A 72 -8.95 -5.12 1.74
CA ASP A 72 -8.94 -5.17 3.21
C ASP A 72 -9.12 -6.58 3.80
N LYS A 73 -10.00 -7.40 3.23
CA LYS A 73 -10.27 -8.78 3.66
C LYS A 73 -9.18 -9.79 3.30
N TYR A 74 -8.27 -9.43 2.40
CA TYR A 74 -7.18 -10.28 1.93
C TYR A 74 -5.79 -9.77 2.37
N VAL A 75 -5.74 -8.76 3.24
CA VAL A 75 -4.51 -8.06 3.64
C VAL A 75 -3.37 -8.98 4.14
N ILE A 76 -3.69 -10.16 4.68
CA ILE A 76 -2.69 -11.17 5.08
C ILE A 76 -1.94 -11.74 3.86
N GLU A 77 -2.65 -11.94 2.75
CA GLU A 77 -2.07 -12.51 1.53
C GLU A 77 -0.96 -11.63 0.96
N LEU A 78 -1.01 -10.31 1.20
CA LEU A 78 0.07 -9.39 0.85
C LEU A 78 1.35 -9.69 1.65
N LEU A 79 1.21 -9.95 2.96
CA LEU A 79 2.35 -10.31 3.82
C LEU A 79 2.96 -11.65 3.40
N HIS A 80 2.12 -12.63 3.03
CA HIS A 80 2.58 -13.91 2.48
C HIS A 80 3.29 -13.73 1.15
N ARG A 81 2.74 -12.91 0.25
CA ARG A 81 3.39 -12.58 -1.03
C ARG A 81 4.77 -11.97 -0.81
N TRP A 82 4.91 -11.01 0.09
CA TRP A 82 6.20 -10.40 0.42
C TRP A 82 7.20 -11.41 1.02
N ARG A 83 6.74 -12.29 1.89
CA ARG A 83 7.54 -13.41 2.42
C ARG A 83 8.02 -14.33 1.28
N ASP A 84 7.11 -14.76 0.42
CA ASP A 84 7.37 -15.76 -0.63
C ASP A 84 8.27 -15.18 -1.74
N GLU A 85 8.19 -13.88 -1.99
CA GLU A 85 9.11 -13.12 -2.85
C GLU A 85 10.49 -12.89 -2.21
N GLY A 86 10.69 -13.29 -0.95
CA GLY A 86 11.94 -13.13 -0.22
C GLY A 86 12.23 -11.68 0.19
N ARG A 87 11.19 -10.82 0.28
CA ARG A 87 11.31 -9.42 0.72
C ARG A 87 11.73 -9.31 2.19
N PHE A 88 11.37 -10.30 2.99
CA PHE A 88 11.90 -10.49 4.35
C PHE A 88 11.86 -11.99 4.70
N SER A 89 12.50 -12.35 5.81
CA SER A 89 12.44 -13.69 6.39
C SER A 89 11.69 -13.61 7.72
N PRO A 90 10.63 -14.41 7.96
CA PRO A 90 9.91 -14.42 9.24
C PRO A 90 10.79 -14.75 10.45
N ASP A 91 11.84 -15.56 10.23
CA ASP A 91 12.78 -15.95 11.28
C ASP A 91 13.68 -14.78 11.73
N ASP A 92 13.96 -13.85 10.80
CA ASP A 92 14.83 -12.70 11.02
C ASP A 92 14.06 -11.44 11.43
N LEU A 93 12.73 -11.52 11.56
CA LEU A 93 11.93 -10.38 12.01
C LEU A 93 12.30 -10.02 13.46
N PRO A 94 12.49 -8.73 13.76
CA PRO A 94 12.75 -8.30 15.13
C PRO A 94 11.48 -8.46 16.02
N PRO A 95 11.62 -8.30 17.34
CA PRO A 95 10.60 -8.76 18.30
C PRO A 95 9.21 -8.15 18.12
N ALA A 96 9.07 -6.86 17.81
CA ALA A 96 7.76 -6.24 17.68
C ALA A 96 7.04 -6.69 16.39
N ALA A 97 7.76 -6.73 15.27
CA ALA A 97 7.27 -7.28 14.00
C ALA A 97 6.88 -8.75 14.16
N LYS A 98 7.68 -9.54 14.87
CA LYS A 98 7.36 -10.94 15.15
C LYS A 98 6.12 -11.10 16.03
N ALA A 99 5.94 -10.25 17.03
CA ALA A 99 4.77 -10.29 17.91
C ALA A 99 3.47 -9.94 17.17
N VAL A 100 3.52 -8.99 16.24
CA VAL A 100 2.34 -8.52 15.47
C VAL A 100 2.08 -9.40 14.25
N PHE A 101 3.06 -9.55 13.36
CA PHE A 101 2.89 -10.23 12.06
C PHE A 101 3.18 -11.73 12.12
N GLY A 102 3.94 -12.21 13.11
CA GLY A 102 4.33 -13.62 13.23
C GLY A 102 3.14 -14.60 13.19
N PRO A 103 2.08 -14.39 13.99
CA PRO A 103 0.88 -15.24 13.93
C PRO A 103 0.24 -15.28 12.54
N MET A 104 0.26 -14.16 11.81
CA MET A 104 -0.30 -14.05 10.46
C MET A 104 0.56 -14.78 9.42
N LEU A 105 1.87 -14.82 9.62
CA LEU A 105 2.84 -15.43 8.72
C LEU A 105 2.99 -16.94 8.91
N ALA A 106 2.53 -17.47 10.04
CA ALA A 106 2.66 -18.88 10.40
C ALA A 106 1.64 -19.81 9.69
N ASP A 107 0.71 -19.24 8.91
CA ASP A 107 -0.38 -19.95 8.22
C ASP A 107 -1.31 -20.76 9.15
N ASP A 108 -1.17 -20.57 10.47
CA ASP A 108 -1.91 -21.29 11.50
C ASP A 108 -2.30 -20.33 12.64
N PHE A 109 -3.56 -19.91 12.62
CA PHE A 109 -4.16 -19.12 13.70
C PHE A 109 -4.81 -19.97 14.79
N SER A 110 -4.75 -21.31 14.72
CA SER A 110 -5.41 -22.20 15.70
C SER A 110 -5.00 -21.87 17.14
N GLY A 111 -3.73 -21.50 17.37
CA GLY A 111 -3.25 -21.07 18.69
C GLY A 111 -3.89 -19.78 19.23
N LEU A 112 -4.43 -18.92 18.37
CA LEU A 112 -5.17 -17.71 18.76
C LEU A 112 -6.66 -18.01 18.99
N TRP A 113 -7.25 -18.91 18.20
CA TRP A 113 -8.67 -19.23 18.25
C TRP A 113 -9.03 -20.31 19.28
N ASP A 114 -8.15 -21.28 19.52
CA ASP A 114 -8.43 -22.46 20.34
C ASP A 114 -8.15 -22.26 21.84
N ALA A 115 -7.49 -21.17 22.21
CA ALA A 115 -7.11 -20.88 23.59
C ALA A 115 -7.96 -19.74 24.18
N PRO A 116 -8.55 -19.92 25.38
CA PRO A 116 -9.27 -18.86 26.07
C PRO A 116 -8.41 -17.59 26.20
N ASP A 117 -8.99 -16.45 25.84
CA ASP A 117 -8.41 -15.10 25.90
C ASP A 117 -7.11 -14.90 25.09
N ALA A 118 -6.66 -15.88 24.29
CA ALA A 118 -5.44 -15.75 23.49
C ALA A 118 -5.58 -14.64 22.44
N LEU A 119 -6.72 -14.61 21.76
CA LEU A 119 -7.05 -13.57 20.80
C LEU A 119 -7.14 -12.18 21.44
N SER A 120 -7.81 -12.02 22.57
CA SER A 120 -7.91 -10.71 23.23
C SER A 120 -6.53 -10.20 23.69
N ARG A 121 -5.67 -11.07 24.23
CA ARG A 121 -4.27 -10.70 24.55
C ARG A 121 -3.44 -10.35 23.31
N TYR A 122 -3.69 -11.04 22.21
CA TYR A 122 -3.05 -10.72 20.93
C TYR A 122 -3.51 -9.35 20.44
N VAL A 123 -4.81 -9.03 20.53
CA VAL A 123 -5.37 -7.73 20.16
C VAL A 123 -4.79 -6.60 21.02
N GLU A 124 -4.64 -6.81 22.32
CA GLU A 124 -3.95 -5.85 23.21
C GLU A 124 -2.50 -5.62 22.76
N THR A 125 -1.77 -6.69 22.44
CA THR A 125 -0.40 -6.62 21.93
C THR A 125 -0.36 -5.86 20.61
N PHE A 126 -1.18 -6.27 19.64
CA PHE A 126 -1.34 -5.64 18.34
C PHE A 126 -1.57 -4.13 18.48
N CYS A 127 -2.58 -3.72 19.24
CA CYS A 127 -2.92 -2.30 19.42
C CYS A 127 -1.86 -1.52 20.21
N ALA A 128 -1.02 -2.17 21.00
CA ALA A 128 0.03 -1.53 21.77
C ALA A 128 1.34 -1.36 20.98
N THR A 129 1.71 -2.33 20.14
CA THR A 129 3.04 -2.40 19.53
C THR A 129 3.03 -2.21 18.02
N PHE A 130 1.88 -2.06 17.37
CA PHE A 130 1.79 -1.96 15.91
C PHE A 130 2.71 -0.89 15.29
N ALA A 131 2.86 0.28 15.91
CA ALA A 131 3.75 1.34 15.41
C ALA A 131 5.21 0.88 15.31
N GLU A 132 5.70 0.20 16.35
CA GLU A 132 7.06 -0.36 16.40
C GLU A 132 7.20 -1.53 15.43
N ALA A 133 6.20 -2.42 15.39
CA ALA A 133 6.17 -3.55 14.47
C ALA A 133 6.21 -3.11 13.01
N ALA A 134 5.43 -2.10 12.63
CA ALA A 134 5.42 -1.53 11.28
C ALA A 134 6.79 -0.93 10.91
N ALA A 135 7.44 -0.23 11.85
CA ALA A 135 8.79 0.31 11.63
C ALA A 135 9.84 -0.80 11.45
N GLU A 136 9.76 -1.87 12.26
CA GLU A 136 10.65 -3.04 12.15
C GLU A 136 10.44 -3.79 10.82
N LEU A 137 9.19 -3.95 10.39
CA LEU A 137 8.88 -4.59 9.11
C LEU A 137 9.35 -3.72 7.93
N ASP A 138 9.11 -2.40 7.96
CA ASP A 138 9.59 -1.48 6.93
C ASP A 138 11.13 -1.50 6.83
N ALA A 139 11.83 -1.56 7.97
CA ALA A 139 13.29 -1.73 7.99
C ALA A 139 13.75 -3.09 7.43
N ALA A 140 13.04 -4.18 7.73
CA ALA A 140 13.35 -5.50 7.17
C ALA A 140 13.17 -5.54 5.65
N LEU A 141 12.10 -4.92 5.14
CA LEU A 141 11.84 -4.74 3.71
C LEU A 141 12.93 -3.89 3.05
N ALA A 142 13.30 -2.76 3.66
CA ALA A 142 14.35 -1.87 3.18
C ALA A 142 15.74 -2.55 3.13
N GLY A 143 16.00 -3.51 4.01
CA GLY A 143 17.25 -4.29 4.05
C GLY A 143 17.54 -5.08 2.76
N LYS A 144 16.55 -5.24 1.86
CA LYS A 144 16.72 -5.86 0.53
C LYS A 144 17.09 -4.88 -0.58
N GLY A 145 17.23 -3.60 -0.28
CA GLY A 145 17.70 -2.57 -1.21
C GLY A 145 16.60 -1.82 -1.97
N ASP A 146 15.33 -2.21 -1.81
CA ASP A 146 14.17 -1.46 -2.29
C ASP A 146 13.49 -0.75 -1.12
N ALA A 147 12.94 0.44 -1.35
CA ALA A 147 12.07 1.13 -0.41
C ALA A 147 10.60 0.82 -0.71
N LEU A 148 9.81 0.59 0.35
CA LEU A 148 8.37 0.46 0.26
C LEU A 148 7.73 1.86 0.15
N LEU A 149 6.79 2.00 -0.78
CA LEU A 149 5.87 3.13 -0.88
C LEU A 149 4.44 2.63 -1.01
N SER A 150 3.48 3.47 -0.64
CA SER A 150 2.07 3.24 -0.98
C SER A 150 1.66 4.12 -2.16
N ILE A 151 0.77 3.60 -2.99
CA ILE A 151 0.10 4.37 -4.05
C ILE A 151 -1.33 4.63 -3.57
N ASP A 152 -1.59 5.88 -3.26
CA ASP A 152 -2.90 6.35 -2.89
C ASP A 152 -3.71 6.63 -4.16
N ALA A 153 -4.48 5.63 -4.60
CA ALA A 153 -5.31 5.70 -5.79
C ALA A 153 -6.75 6.15 -5.47
N THR A 154 -7.33 5.58 -4.40
CA THR A 154 -8.70 5.87 -3.95
C THR A 154 -8.80 5.73 -2.42
N ASP A 155 -9.89 6.26 -1.86
CA ASP A 155 -10.28 6.01 -0.46
C ASP A 155 -11.01 4.66 -0.29
N GLY A 156 -10.89 3.75 -1.27
CA GLY A 156 -11.57 2.45 -1.29
C GLY A 156 -10.96 1.43 -0.34
N ASP A 157 -11.49 0.21 -0.35
CA ASP A 157 -11.07 -0.95 0.45
C ASP A 157 -9.74 -1.60 -0.03
N THR A 158 -9.08 -1.02 -1.03
CA THR A 158 -7.86 -1.56 -1.63
C THR A 158 -6.68 -0.63 -1.35
N VAL A 159 -5.55 -1.21 -0.91
CA VAL A 159 -4.27 -0.51 -0.77
C VAL A 159 -3.29 -1.02 -1.81
N PHE A 160 -2.48 -0.10 -2.36
CA PHE A 160 -1.46 -0.41 -3.35
C PHE A 160 -0.08 -0.10 -2.78
N PHE A 161 0.87 -0.99 -3.05
CA PHE A 161 2.25 -0.90 -2.61
C PHE A 161 3.21 -1.09 -3.78
N ALA A 162 4.36 -0.45 -3.70
CA ALA A 162 5.44 -0.65 -4.65
C ALA A 162 6.79 -0.72 -3.93
N PHE A 163 7.63 -1.62 -4.41
CA PHE A 163 9.04 -1.68 -4.05
C PHE A 163 9.85 -0.98 -5.15
N VAL A 164 10.49 0.13 -4.80
CA VAL A 164 11.26 0.94 -5.74
C VAL A 164 12.66 1.22 -5.22
N ALA A 165 13.57 1.57 -6.12
CA ALA A 165 14.92 1.97 -5.72
C ALA A 165 14.87 3.20 -4.77
N PRO A 166 15.82 3.35 -3.83
CA PRO A 166 15.81 4.45 -2.85
C PRO A 166 15.73 5.85 -3.46
N GLU A 167 16.42 6.08 -4.58
CA GLU A 167 16.40 7.36 -5.31
C GLU A 167 15.04 7.65 -5.99
N ILE A 168 14.29 6.59 -6.33
CA ILE A 168 12.91 6.72 -6.80
C ILE A 168 12.01 7.05 -5.62
N ALA A 169 12.20 6.39 -4.48
CA ALA A 169 11.44 6.71 -3.28
C ALA A 169 11.66 8.14 -2.78
N GLU A 170 12.90 8.64 -2.80
CA GLU A 170 13.19 10.05 -2.45
C GLU A 170 12.41 11.02 -3.35
N ARG A 171 12.30 10.71 -4.64
CA ARG A 171 11.61 11.56 -5.63
C ARG A 171 10.10 11.58 -5.42
N TRP A 172 9.50 10.42 -5.14
CA TRP A 172 8.04 10.24 -5.16
C TRP A 172 7.37 10.22 -3.80
N ARG A 173 8.12 10.03 -2.70
CA ARG A 173 7.54 9.98 -1.36
C ARG A 173 6.75 11.25 -1.08
N ASP A 174 5.49 11.05 -0.70
CA ASP A 174 4.53 12.11 -0.39
C ASP A 174 4.41 13.13 -1.55
N LYS A 175 4.17 12.63 -2.77
CA LYS A 175 3.92 13.45 -3.98
C LYS A 175 2.57 13.16 -4.62
N ALA A 176 1.80 14.23 -4.85
CA ALA A 176 0.51 14.14 -5.50
C ALA A 176 0.66 14.02 -7.02
N LEU A 177 -0.21 13.21 -7.63
CA LEU A 177 -0.32 13.04 -9.07
C LEU A 177 -1.63 13.55 -9.63
N CYS A 178 -2.70 13.60 -8.84
CA CYS A 178 -3.97 14.18 -9.22
C CYS A 178 -4.77 14.64 -7.99
N GLU A 179 -5.84 15.38 -8.25
CA GLU A 179 -6.85 15.73 -7.26
C GLU A 179 -8.23 15.52 -7.87
N TYR A 180 -9.17 14.99 -7.09
CA TYR A 180 -10.59 14.92 -7.44
C TYR A 180 -11.42 15.30 -6.21
N GLU A 181 -12.31 16.28 -6.34
CA GLU A 181 -13.21 16.71 -5.25
C GLU A 181 -12.50 17.00 -3.90
N GLY A 182 -11.27 17.55 -3.96
CA GLY A 182 -10.45 17.82 -2.77
C GLY A 182 -9.66 16.61 -2.24
N TYR A 183 -9.87 15.42 -2.81
CA TYR A 183 -9.03 14.25 -2.56
C TYR A 183 -7.74 14.32 -3.37
N VAL A 184 -6.62 14.52 -2.67
CA VAL A 184 -5.28 14.51 -3.28
C VAL A 184 -4.78 13.08 -3.39
N ALA A 185 -4.65 12.53 -4.60
CA ALA A 185 -4.17 11.17 -4.85
C ALA A 185 -2.71 11.19 -5.34
N GLY A 186 -1.96 10.12 -5.09
CA GLY A 186 -0.57 10.00 -5.53
C GLY A 186 0.26 9.06 -4.68
N VAL A 187 1.59 9.25 -4.68
CA VAL A 187 2.50 8.38 -3.94
C VAL A 187 2.64 8.87 -2.50
N ARG A 188 2.63 7.93 -1.56
CA ARG A 188 2.76 8.16 -0.11
C ARG A 188 3.91 7.35 0.46
N SER A 189 4.42 7.82 1.58
CA SER A 189 5.06 6.91 2.55
C SER A 189 4.12 5.74 2.87
N PRO A 190 4.63 4.58 3.28
CA PRO A 190 3.80 3.43 3.61
C PRO A 190 2.64 3.80 4.53
N MET A 191 1.40 3.59 4.06
CA MET A 191 0.16 3.91 4.78
C MET A 191 -0.16 2.82 5.82
N TRP A 192 0.68 2.73 6.85
CA TRP A 192 0.56 1.72 7.90
C TRP A 192 -0.71 1.90 8.75
N ASP A 193 -1.26 3.11 8.84
CA ASP A 193 -2.58 3.36 9.41
C ASP A 193 -3.71 2.63 8.68
N ARG A 194 -3.70 2.62 7.35
CA ARG A 194 -4.66 1.84 6.56
C ARG A 194 -4.44 0.35 6.72
N MET A 195 -3.17 -0.09 6.72
CA MET A 195 -2.82 -1.48 7.01
C MET A 195 -3.34 -1.92 8.38
N TYR A 196 -3.23 -1.08 9.42
CA TYR A 196 -3.77 -1.34 10.75
C TYR A 196 -5.28 -1.57 10.71
N ALA A 197 -6.02 -0.67 10.06
CA ALA A 197 -7.47 -0.78 9.92
C ALA A 197 -7.87 -2.04 9.13
N PHE A 198 -7.17 -2.35 8.04
CA PHE A 198 -7.44 -3.51 7.19
C PHE A 198 -7.12 -4.82 7.91
N LEU A 199 -6.03 -4.89 8.65
CA LEU A 199 -5.72 -6.05 9.50
C LEU A 199 -6.76 -6.21 10.60
N GLY A 200 -7.19 -5.10 11.21
CA GLY A 200 -8.29 -5.12 12.16
C GLY A 200 -9.55 -5.75 11.56
N TYR A 201 -9.95 -5.28 10.38
CA TYR A 201 -11.14 -5.73 9.65
C TYR A 201 -11.03 -7.17 9.15
N GLY A 202 -10.02 -7.48 8.33
CA GLY A 202 -9.86 -8.77 7.65
C GLY A 202 -9.66 -9.94 8.60
N LEU A 203 -9.09 -9.70 9.79
CA LEU A 203 -8.93 -10.72 10.83
C LEU A 203 -10.06 -10.72 11.87
N GLY A 204 -11.02 -9.80 11.77
CA GLY A 204 -12.10 -9.66 12.75
C GLY A 204 -11.65 -9.17 14.13
N LEU A 205 -10.45 -8.59 14.27
CA LEU A 205 -9.91 -8.13 15.56
C LEU A 205 -10.74 -7.02 16.19
N TYR A 206 -11.49 -6.25 15.40
CA TYR A 206 -12.32 -5.16 15.91
C TYR A 206 -13.51 -5.62 16.77
N HIS A 207 -13.86 -6.91 16.72
CA HIS A 207 -14.88 -7.49 17.60
C HIS A 207 -14.34 -7.86 18.99
N GLU A 208 -13.02 -7.82 19.16
CA GLU A 208 -12.37 -8.35 20.35
C GLU A 208 -12.18 -7.28 21.44
N PRO A 209 -12.30 -7.68 22.72
CA PRO A 209 -11.91 -6.81 23.82
C PRO A 209 -10.48 -6.30 23.66
N GLY A 210 -10.29 -4.99 23.86
CA GLY A 210 -8.98 -4.34 23.77
C GLY A 210 -8.67 -3.72 22.41
N TRP A 211 -9.52 -3.91 21.39
CA TRP A 211 -9.40 -3.21 20.11
C TRP A 211 -9.41 -1.70 20.28
N ARG A 212 -8.62 -1.01 19.46
CA ARG A 212 -8.57 0.46 19.39
C ARG A 212 -8.84 0.87 17.95
N GLU A 213 -9.81 1.77 17.74
CA GLU A 213 -10.15 2.24 16.39
C GLU A 213 -8.99 2.96 15.71
N ALA A 214 -8.19 3.70 16.49
CA ALA A 214 -7.01 4.41 16.00
C ALA A 214 -5.73 3.58 16.24
N PRO A 215 -4.80 3.57 15.28
CA PRO A 215 -3.50 2.94 15.48
C PRO A 215 -2.72 3.62 16.62
N PRO A 216 -1.78 2.91 17.28
CA PRO A 216 -0.97 3.49 18.34
C PRO A 216 -0.15 4.71 17.88
N PRO A 217 0.14 5.67 18.78
CA PRO A 217 0.99 6.81 18.46
C PRO A 217 2.33 6.39 17.86
N GLY A 218 2.74 7.07 16.80
CA GLY A 218 3.97 6.74 16.06
C GLY A 218 3.73 5.88 14.81
N THR A 219 2.53 5.31 14.62
CA THR A 219 2.18 4.67 13.34
C THR A 219 2.15 5.72 12.22
N PRO A 220 2.93 5.52 11.13
CA PRO A 220 2.86 6.39 9.96
C PRO A 220 1.45 6.42 9.38
N SER A 221 0.90 7.63 9.22
CA SER A 221 -0.45 7.83 8.71
C SER A 221 -0.46 8.51 7.35
N ARG A 222 -1.55 8.29 6.61
CA ARG A 222 -1.84 9.00 5.38
C ARG A 222 -1.89 10.51 5.65
N LYS A 223 -1.00 11.26 5.00
CA LYS A 223 -1.04 12.72 4.99
C LYS A 223 -2.11 13.19 4.01
N PRO A 224 -3.11 13.98 4.46
CA PRO A 224 -4.16 14.49 3.57
C PRO A 224 -3.58 15.45 2.53
N ASP A 225 -2.67 16.32 2.98
CA ASP A 225 -2.02 17.31 2.12
C ASP A 225 -0.58 16.89 1.81
N ILE A 226 -0.28 16.81 0.52
CA ILE A 226 1.07 16.57 0.01
C ILE A 226 1.30 17.41 -1.25
N PRO A 227 2.54 17.87 -1.53
CA PRO A 227 2.80 18.69 -2.71
C PRO A 227 2.67 17.88 -4.00
N PHE A 228 2.20 18.53 -5.07
CA PHE A 228 2.20 17.94 -6.40
C PHE A 228 3.62 17.65 -6.91
N ALA A 229 3.76 16.51 -7.60
CA ALA A 229 4.97 16.21 -8.34
C ALA A 229 5.18 17.24 -9.45
N LEU A 230 6.38 17.80 -9.51
CA LEU A 230 6.85 18.70 -10.56
C LEU A 230 7.55 17.92 -11.66
#